data_AF-A0A938YNJ7-F1
#
_entry.id   AF-A0A938YNJ7-F1
#
_cell.length_a   1.000
_cell.length_b   1.000
_cell.length_c   1.000
_cell.angle_alpha   90.00
_cell.angle_beta   90.00
_cell.angle_gamma   90.00
#
_symmetry.space_group_name_H-M   'P 1'
#
loop_
_entity.id
_entity.type
_entity.pdbx_description
1 polymer ?
#
loop_
_entity_poly.entity_id
_entity_poly.type
_entity_poly.pdbx_seq_one_letter_code
_entity_poly.pdbx_strand_id
1 'polypeptide(L)'
;MPRVDQSADPGPPSFGSGSPVTAPVWLLALGVVVPLLALPLALLSGLAAHVAGWAIAIGGSLGALAAFTVVDLRRRSSRWYVDRPGLLGALRVAVLLLGFVVAGAFAYLIADAVARLDWWF
;
A
#
# COMPACT_ATOMS: atom_id res chain seq x y z
N MET A 1 41.33 -60.01 6.32
CA MET A 1 40.20 -59.40 7.05
C MET A 1 39.69 -58.22 6.22
N PRO A 2 38.40 -58.16 5.89
CA PRO A 2 37.85 -57.20 4.94
C PRO A 2 37.61 -55.82 5.59
N ARG A 3 37.67 -54.79 4.74
CA ARG A 3 37.49 -53.36 5.02
C ARG A 3 36.06 -53.12 5.52
N VAL A 4 35.92 -52.49 6.70
CA VAL A 4 34.63 -52.07 7.23
C VAL A 4 34.10 -50.94 6.34
N ASP A 5 32.95 -51.20 5.75
CA ASP A 5 32.27 -50.31 4.83
C ASP A 5 31.87 -49.03 5.55
N GLN A 6 32.24 -47.92 4.92
CA GLN A 6 31.97 -46.55 5.32
C GLN A 6 30.44 -46.36 5.34
N SER A 7 29.86 -46.43 6.53
CA SER A 7 28.45 -46.11 6.76
C SER A 7 28.19 -44.70 6.24
N ALA A 8 27.37 -44.62 5.19
CA ALA A 8 26.91 -43.37 4.62
C ALA A 8 26.34 -42.49 5.73
N ASP A 9 27.09 -41.46 6.08
CA ASP A 9 26.60 -40.38 6.94
C ASP A 9 25.47 -39.69 6.18
N PRO A 10 24.21 -39.74 6.64
CA PRO A 10 23.16 -38.98 6.01
C PRO A 10 23.51 -37.52 6.22
N GLY A 11 24.08 -36.90 5.18
CA GLY A 11 24.48 -35.51 5.19
C GLY A 11 23.36 -34.62 5.75
N PRO A 12 23.71 -33.49 6.38
CA PRO A 12 22.74 -32.65 7.07
C PRO A 12 21.58 -32.32 6.13
N PRO A 13 20.33 -32.30 6.63
CA PRO A 13 19.17 -31.97 5.81
C PRO A 13 19.44 -30.68 5.07
N SER A 14 19.42 -30.73 3.74
CA SER A 14 19.50 -29.55 2.89
C SER A 14 18.22 -28.75 3.11
N PHE A 15 18.28 -27.80 4.04
CA PHE A 15 17.26 -26.78 4.18
C PHE A 15 17.32 -25.98 2.88
N GLY A 16 16.41 -26.30 1.95
CA GLY A 16 16.35 -25.68 0.64
C GLY A 16 16.48 -24.16 0.77
N SER A 17 17.38 -23.58 -0.01
CA SER A 17 17.70 -22.16 -0.08
C SER A 17 16.49 -21.35 -0.57
N GLY A 18 15.47 -21.21 0.28
CA GLY A 18 14.34 -20.35 -0.01
C GLY A 18 14.79 -18.90 0.00
N SER A 19 14.61 -18.19 -1.12
CA SER A 19 14.85 -16.74 -1.16
C SER A 19 13.96 -16.03 -0.13
N PRO A 20 14.50 -15.07 0.64
CA PRO A 20 13.73 -14.36 1.65
C PRO A 20 12.54 -13.63 1.02
N VAL A 21 11.35 -13.83 1.59
CA VAL A 21 10.12 -13.17 1.15
C VAL A 21 9.88 -11.96 2.03
N THR A 22 9.79 -10.78 1.41
CA THR A 22 9.56 -9.50 2.12
C THR A 22 8.15 -8.97 1.90
N ALA A 23 7.73 -8.02 2.73
CA ALA A 23 6.45 -7.34 2.57
C ALA A 23 6.33 -6.64 1.20
N PRO A 24 5.12 -6.53 0.63
CA PRO A 24 4.90 -5.92 -0.68
C PRO A 24 4.91 -4.39 -0.61
N VAL A 25 6.06 -3.79 -0.27
CA VAL A 25 6.22 -2.34 -0.02
C VAL A 25 5.77 -1.48 -1.21
N TRP A 26 5.89 -1.98 -2.44
CA TRP A 26 5.43 -1.30 -3.65
C TRP A 26 3.92 -0.99 -3.63
N LEU A 27 3.10 -1.80 -2.96
CA LEU A 27 1.66 -1.51 -2.81
C LEU A 27 1.43 -0.29 -1.90
N LEU A 28 2.25 -0.12 -0.87
CA LEU A 28 2.20 1.09 -0.02
C LEU A 28 2.73 2.31 -0.78
N ALA A 29 3.75 2.13 -1.62
CA ALA A 29 4.21 3.19 -2.51
C ALA A 29 3.09 3.65 -3.46
N LEU A 30 2.30 2.73 -4.02
CA LEU A 30 1.10 3.09 -4.79
C LEU A 30 0.07 3.83 -3.94
N GLY A 31 -0.14 3.40 -2.69
CA GLY A 31 -1.01 4.12 -1.75
C GLY A 31 -0.57 5.56 -1.47
N VAL A 32 0.71 5.88 -1.63
CA VAL A 32 1.23 7.26 -1.56
C VAL A 32 1.08 7.97 -2.91
N VAL A 33 1.43 7.30 -4.00
CA VAL A 33 1.49 7.91 -5.34
C VAL A 33 0.09 8.25 -5.86
N VAL A 34 -0.89 7.36 -5.70
CA VAL A 34 -2.26 7.57 -6.24
C VAL A 34 -2.93 8.83 -5.72
N PRO A 35 -2.99 9.13 -4.41
CA PRO A 35 -3.55 10.40 -3.95
C PRO A 35 -2.74 11.61 -4.43
N LEU A 36 -1.42 11.52 -4.58
CA LEU A 36 -0.62 12.62 -5.15
C LEU A 36 -0.96 12.88 -6.62
N LEU A 37 -1.25 11.85 -7.39
CA LEU A 37 -1.72 11.97 -8.77
C LEU A 37 -3.11 12.61 -8.88
N ALA A 38 -3.88 12.70 -7.79
CA ALA A 38 -5.12 13.45 -7.77
C ALA A 38 -4.87 14.97 -7.73
N LEU A 39 -3.76 15.45 -7.16
CA LEU A 39 -3.50 16.88 -6.96
C LEU A 39 -3.63 17.76 -8.21
N PRO A 40 -3.19 17.33 -9.42
CA PRO A 40 -3.42 18.11 -10.64
C PRO A 40 -4.91 18.41 -10.93
N LEU A 41 -5.84 17.55 -10.49
CA LEU A 41 -7.29 17.80 -10.64
C LEU A 41 -7.75 19.00 -9.81
N ALA A 42 -7.03 19.39 -8.76
CA ALA A 42 -7.34 20.58 -7.95
C ALA A 42 -7.09 21.88 -8.71
N LEU A 43 -6.28 21.84 -9.79
CA LEU A 43 -6.02 22.99 -10.66
C LEU A 43 -7.12 23.18 -11.72
N LEU A 44 -7.96 22.17 -11.93
CA LEU A 44 -9.05 22.24 -12.91
C LEU A 44 -10.27 22.88 -12.25
N SER A 45 -10.80 23.93 -12.88
CA SER A 45 -12.04 24.55 -12.42
C SER A 45 -13.23 23.63 -12.73
N GLY A 46 -13.84 23.05 -11.71
CA GLY A 46 -15.12 22.36 -11.87
C GLY A 46 -15.43 21.37 -10.75
N LEU A 47 -16.69 21.35 -10.32
CA LEU A 47 -17.19 20.44 -9.28
C LEU A 47 -16.88 18.98 -9.61
N ALA A 48 -17.05 18.57 -10.88
CA ALA A 48 -16.74 17.22 -11.33
C ALA A 48 -15.25 16.85 -11.16
N ALA A 49 -14.34 17.78 -11.44
CA ALA A 49 -12.91 17.54 -11.26
C ALA A 49 -12.56 17.40 -9.77
N HIS A 50 -13.16 18.21 -8.91
CA HIS A 50 -12.92 18.12 -7.47
C HIS A 50 -13.47 16.81 -6.87
N VAL A 51 -14.66 16.39 -7.29
CA VAL A 51 -15.25 15.10 -6.89
C VAL A 51 -14.41 13.92 -7.37
N ALA A 52 -13.92 13.97 -8.61
CA ALA A 52 -13.01 12.95 -9.13
C ALA A 52 -11.70 12.89 -8.33
N GLY A 53 -11.10 14.03 -8.02
CA GLY A 53 -9.88 14.11 -7.20
C GLY A 53 -10.09 13.55 -5.79
N TRP A 54 -11.21 13.89 -5.15
CA TRP A 54 -11.62 13.32 -3.86
C TRP A 54 -11.75 11.80 -3.92
N ALA A 55 -12.46 11.28 -4.93
CA ALA A 55 -12.70 9.85 -5.10
C ALA A 55 -11.40 9.07 -5.35
N ILE A 56 -10.49 9.61 -6.17
CA ILE A 56 -9.18 9.02 -6.43
C ILE A 56 -8.33 8.99 -5.15
N ALA A 57 -8.32 10.08 -4.37
CA ALA A 57 -7.54 10.16 -3.15
C ALA A 57 -7.99 9.11 -2.12
N ILE A 58 -9.30 9.00 -1.86
CA ILE A 58 -9.84 8.00 -0.91
C ILE A 58 -9.74 6.59 -1.49
N GLY A 59 -10.31 6.36 -2.68
CA GLY A 59 -10.39 5.04 -3.29
C GLY A 59 -9.01 4.45 -3.57
N GLY A 60 -8.07 5.27 -4.03
CA GLY A 60 -6.68 4.87 -4.27
C GLY A 60 -5.94 4.47 -3.00
N SER A 61 -6.06 5.30 -1.94
CA SER A 61 -5.39 5.04 -0.67
C SER A 61 -5.95 3.79 0.02
N LEU A 62 -7.29 3.65 0.08
CA LEU A 62 -7.94 2.49 0.67
C LEU A 62 -7.71 1.22 -0.14
N GLY A 63 -7.82 1.29 -1.48
CA GLY A 63 -7.58 0.17 -2.37
C GLY A 63 -6.15 -0.37 -2.26
N ALA A 64 -5.16 0.53 -2.22
CA ALA A 64 -3.77 0.15 -2.03
C ALA A 64 -3.51 -0.51 -0.67
N LEU A 65 -4.12 0.00 0.42
CA LEU A 65 -4.02 -0.59 1.75
C LEU A 65 -4.69 -1.97 1.84
N ALA A 66 -5.86 -2.13 1.23
CA ALA A 66 -6.56 -3.41 1.18
C ALA A 66 -5.72 -4.44 0.39
N ALA A 67 -5.25 -4.07 -0.80
CA ALA A 67 -4.39 -4.92 -1.61
C ALA A 67 -3.09 -5.28 -0.87
N PHE A 68 -2.45 -4.29 -0.23
CA PHE A 68 -1.28 -4.52 0.61
C PHE A 68 -1.58 -5.54 1.70
N THR A 69 -2.70 -5.40 2.42
CA THR A 69 -3.07 -6.29 3.53
C THR A 69 -3.27 -7.72 3.06
N VAL A 70 -4.00 -7.92 1.95
CA VAL A 70 -4.22 -9.25 1.37
C VAL A 70 -2.90 -9.92 0.96
N VAL A 71 -2.04 -9.18 0.25
CA VAL A 71 -0.75 -9.73 -0.21
C VAL A 71 0.19 -9.98 0.97
N ASP A 72 0.22 -9.10 1.97
CA ASP A 72 1.06 -9.24 3.16
C ASP A 72 0.67 -10.47 3.98
N LEU A 73 -0.63 -10.68 4.23
CA LEU A 73 -1.15 -11.87 4.91
C LEU A 73 -0.76 -13.16 4.16
N ARG A 74 -0.86 -13.15 2.81
CA ARG A 74 -0.45 -14.29 1.99
C ARG A 74 1.06 -14.55 2.05
N ARG A 75 1.89 -13.52 2.21
CA ARG A 75 3.35 -13.67 2.32
C ARG A 75 3.78 -14.14 3.71
N ARG A 76 3.08 -13.71 4.76
CA ARG A 76 3.32 -14.13 6.16
C ARG A 76 3.09 -15.61 6.43
N SER A 77 2.32 -16.31 5.59
CA SER A 77 2.17 -17.76 5.69
C SER A 77 3.42 -18.54 5.22
N SER A 78 4.39 -17.86 4.59
CA SER A 78 5.68 -18.46 4.21
C SER A 78 6.63 -18.54 5.40
N ARG A 79 7.25 -19.71 5.59
CA ARG A 79 8.32 -19.93 6.59
C ARG A 79 9.58 -19.07 6.36
N TRP A 80 9.71 -18.46 5.18
CA TRP A 80 10.83 -17.61 4.77
C TRP A 80 10.48 -16.12 4.81
N TYR A 81 9.39 -15.75 5.48
CA TYR A 81 8.95 -14.36 5.58
C TYR A 81 9.79 -13.58 6.59
N VAL A 82 10.29 -12.42 6.17
CA VAL A 82 11.05 -11.51 7.02
C VAL A 82 10.15 -10.37 7.47
N ASP A 83 9.80 -10.34 8.76
CA ASP A 83 8.91 -9.32 9.32
C ASP A 83 9.64 -8.01 9.65
N ARG A 84 8.95 -6.89 9.42
CA ARG A 84 9.40 -5.52 9.74
C ARG A 84 8.20 -4.70 10.24
N PRO A 85 7.65 -5.02 11.41
CA PRO A 85 6.34 -4.52 11.83
C PRO A 85 6.31 -3.00 12.02
N GLY A 86 7.37 -2.39 12.58
CA GLY A 86 7.43 -0.94 12.81
C GLY A 86 7.43 -0.12 11.52
N LEU A 87 8.27 -0.49 10.54
CA LEU A 87 8.34 0.18 9.24
C LEU A 87 7.01 0.08 8.49
N LEU A 88 6.42 -1.13 8.43
CA LEU A 88 5.16 -1.36 7.73
C LEU A 88 3.98 -0.65 8.39
N GLY A 89 3.96 -0.60 9.73
CA GLY A 89 2.98 0.19 10.48
C GLY A 89 3.07 1.67 10.12
N ALA A 90 4.29 2.24 10.14
CA ALA A 90 4.51 3.63 9.78
C ALA A 90 4.07 3.96 8.35
N LEU A 91 4.41 3.11 7.36
CA LEU A 91 3.98 3.34 5.97
C LEU A 91 2.46 3.26 5.80
N ARG A 92 1.77 2.33 6.47
CA ARG A 92 0.30 2.25 6.41
C ARG A 92 -0.35 3.52 6.96
N VAL A 93 0.15 4.01 8.09
CA VAL A 93 -0.32 5.27 8.69
C VAL A 93 -0.04 6.45 7.77
N ALA A 94 1.15 6.51 7.16
CA ALA A 94 1.50 7.57 6.20
C ALA A 94 0.56 7.59 4.98
N VAL A 95 0.24 6.42 4.41
CA VAL A 95 -0.73 6.30 3.31
C VAL A 95 -2.11 6.81 3.73
N LEU A 96 -2.59 6.43 4.91
CA LEU A 96 -3.88 6.90 5.43
C LEU A 96 -3.89 8.42 5.61
N LEU A 97 -2.91 8.97 6.33
CA LEU A 97 -2.82 10.40 6.60
C LEU A 97 -2.75 11.20 5.30
N LEU A 98 -1.93 10.77 4.35
CA LEU A 98 -1.81 11.45 3.07
C LEU A 98 -3.12 11.40 2.28
N GLY A 99 -3.75 10.23 2.18
CA GLY A 99 -5.06 10.08 1.53
C GLY A 99 -6.11 11.00 2.14
N PHE A 100 -6.17 11.08 3.47
CA PHE A 100 -7.09 11.99 4.18
C PHE A 100 -6.79 13.46 3.93
N VAL A 101 -5.52 13.87 3.96
CA VAL A 101 -5.13 15.26 3.70
C VAL A 101 -5.52 15.68 2.29
N VAL A 102 -5.22 14.87 1.28
CA VAL A 102 -5.57 15.17 -0.11
C VAL A 102 -7.09 15.18 -0.30
N ALA A 103 -7.80 14.20 0.26
CA ALA A 103 -9.26 14.17 0.20
C ALA A 103 -9.89 15.38 0.91
N GLY A 104 -9.35 15.80 2.05
CA GLY A 104 -9.79 16.99 2.77
C GLY A 104 -9.63 18.27 1.94
N ALA A 105 -8.52 18.42 1.21
CA ALA A 105 -8.32 19.53 0.30
C ALA A 105 -9.39 19.56 -0.80
N PHE A 106 -9.71 18.41 -1.41
CA PHE A 106 -10.79 18.33 -2.39
C PHE A 106 -12.17 18.59 -1.80
N ALA A 107 -12.45 18.09 -0.59
CA ALA A 107 -13.71 18.36 0.10
C ALA A 107 -13.92 19.85 0.34
N TYR A 108 -12.86 20.59 0.70
CA TYR A 108 -12.90 22.04 0.81
C TYR A 108 -13.22 22.70 -0.54
N LEU A 109 -12.56 22.28 -1.63
CA LEU A 109 -12.82 22.83 -2.97
C LEU A 109 -14.23 22.52 -3.50
N ILE A 110 -14.80 21.37 -3.11
CA ILE A 110 -16.20 21.03 -3.38
C ILE A 110 -17.12 21.99 -2.62
N ALA A 111 -16.89 22.18 -1.32
CA ALA A 111 -17.70 23.06 -0.48
C ALA A 111 -17.66 24.52 -0.98
N ASP A 112 -16.48 25.03 -1.35
CA ASP A 112 -16.32 26.37 -1.94
C ASP A 112 -17.06 26.50 -3.28
N ALA A 113 -16.99 25.48 -4.14
CA ALA A 113 -17.72 25.49 -5.42
C ALA A 113 -19.25 25.49 -5.22
N VAL A 114 -19.76 24.73 -4.25
CA VAL A 114 -21.20 24.69 -3.91
C VAL A 114 -21.64 26.04 -3.33
N ALA A 115 -20.90 26.59 -2.37
CA ALA A 115 -21.23 27.87 -1.74
C ALA A 115 -21.33 29.01 -2.76
N ARG A 116 -20.51 29.00 -3.82
CA ARG A 116 -20.59 29.99 -4.90
C ARG A 116 -21.79 29.81 -5.83
N LEU A 117 -22.34 28.60 -5.95
CA LEU A 117 -23.55 28.33 -6.74
C LEU A 117 -24.80 28.87 -6.04
N ASP A 118 -24.86 28.75 -4.72
CA ASP A 118 -26.01 29.17 -3.90
C ASP A 118 -26.23 30.69 -3.86
N TRP A 119 -25.25 31.51 -4.28
CA TRP A 119 -25.35 32.97 -4.30
C TRP A 119 -26.08 33.51 -5.55
N TRP A 120 -26.38 32.67 -6.54
CA TRP A 120 -26.98 33.08 -7.82
C TRP A 120 -28.46 32.65 -7.99
N PHE A 121 -29.07 32.06 -6.95
CA PHE A 121 -30.50 31.73 -6.89
C PHE A 121 -31.20 32.54 -5.79
#